data_AF-R6JU12-F1
#
_entry.id   AF-R6JU12-F1
#
_cell.length_a   1.000
_cell.length_b   1.000
_cell.length_c   1.000
_cell.angle_alpha   90.00
_cell.angle_beta   90.00
_cell.angle_gamma   90.00
#
_symmetry.space_group_name_H-M   'P 1'
#
loop_
_entity.id
_entity.type
_entity.pdbx_description
1 polymer ?
#
loop_
_entity_poly.entity_id
_entity_poly.type
_entity_poly.pdbx_seq_one_letter_code
_entity_poly.pdbx_strand_id
1 'polypeptide(L)' 'MGKDKYICPCFKVTKDDIKKAIEEGADSFKKVKKATHLAAGCGHCKCKAKKYTKKRLGKVK' A
#
# COMPACT_ATOMS: atom_id res chain seq x y z
N MET A 1 21.13 -6.28 5.08
CA MET A 1 19.75 -6.08 5.54
C MET A 1 18.97 -5.27 4.51
N GLY A 2 17.82 -5.78 4.05
CA GLY A 2 17.08 -5.25 2.90
C GLY A 2 16.44 -3.89 3.19
N LYS A 3 16.88 -2.88 2.44
CA LYS A 3 16.45 -1.48 2.58
C LYS A 3 14.94 -1.33 2.39
N ASP A 4 14.23 -1.20 3.51
CA ASP A 4 13.32 -0.08 3.80
C ASP A 4 12.54 0.45 2.60
N LYS A 5 11.53 -0.30 2.15
CA LYS A 5 10.51 0.23 1.22
C LYS A 5 9.23 0.56 1.98
N TYR A 6 9.37 1.29 3.11
CA TYR A 6 8.23 1.87 3.80
C TYR A 6 7.53 2.87 2.86
N ILE A 7 6.27 2.59 2.52
CA ILE A 7 5.41 3.54 1.81
C ILE A 7 4.83 4.55 2.79
N CYS A 8 4.44 4.10 3.98
CA CYS A 8 3.91 4.97 5.03
C CYS A 8 4.79 4.85 6.28
N PRO A 9 5.67 5.82 6.57
CA PRO A 9 6.45 5.80 7.81
C PRO A 9 5.55 5.96 9.04
N CYS A 10 4.45 6.73 8.92
CA CYS A 10 3.49 6.99 10.01
C CYS A 10 2.86 5.70 10.58
N PHE A 11 2.62 4.69 9.72
CA PHE A 11 2.03 3.41 10.11
C PHE A 11 3.00 2.23 9.90
N LYS A 12 4.29 2.52 9.65
CA LYS A 12 5.33 1.52 9.30
C LYS A 12 4.89 0.55 8.18
N VAL A 13 4.07 1.01 7.24
CA VAL A 13 3.54 0.19 6.14
C VAL A 13 4.59 0.05 5.06
N THR A 14 4.89 -1.19 4.67
CA THR A 14 5.85 -1.49 3.61
C THR A 14 5.15 -1.75 2.26
N LYS A 15 5.95 -1.80 1.18
CA LYS A 15 5.46 -2.30 -0.11
C LYS A 15 4.99 -3.75 -0.06
N ASP A 16 5.51 -4.54 0.89
CA ASP A 16 5.17 -5.94 1.08
C ASP A 16 3.79 -6.09 1.73
N ASP A 17 3.51 -5.29 2.78
CA ASP A 17 2.15 -5.18 3.36
C ASP A 17 1.10 -4.87 2.30
N ILE A 18 1.39 -3.92 1.42
CA ILE A 18 0.48 -3.57 0.32
C ILE A 18 0.33 -4.73 -0.65
N LYS A 19 1.38 -5.51 -0.89
CA LYS A 19 1.34 -6.69 -1.77
C LYS A 19 0.48 -7.79 -1.14
N LYS A 20 0.72 -8.12 0.13
CA LYS A 20 -0.09 -9.06 0.91
C LYS A 20 -1.56 -8.65 0.92
N ALA A 21 -1.86 -7.38 1.20
CA ALA A 21 -3.24 -6.90 1.17
C ALA A 21 -3.91 -7.13 -0.19
N ILE A 22 -3.20 -6.90 -1.30
CA ILE A 22 -3.71 -7.17 -2.65
C ILE A 22 -3.90 -8.68 -2.87
N GLU A 23 -2.96 -9.51 -2.43
CA GLU A 23 -3.05 -10.99 -2.52
C GLU A 23 -4.19 -11.55 -1.67
N GLU A 24 -4.53 -10.92 -0.55
CA GLU A 24 -5.72 -11.23 0.26
C GLU A 24 -7.05 -10.72 -0.37
N GLY A 25 -7.01 -10.09 -1.54
CA GLY A 25 -8.20 -9.65 -2.27
C GLY A 25 -8.51 -8.15 -2.18
N ALA A 26 -7.53 -7.32 -1.78
CA ALA A 26 -7.66 -5.88 -1.85
C ALA A 26 -7.55 -5.38 -3.31
N ASP A 27 -8.66 -5.41 -4.04
CA ASP A 27 -8.77 -4.95 -5.42
C ASP A 27 -8.77 -3.41 -5.58
N SER A 28 -8.67 -2.66 -4.48
CA SER A 28 -8.84 -1.21 -4.53
C SER A 28 -8.03 -0.48 -3.49
N PHE A 29 -7.66 0.76 -3.79
CA PHE A 29 -6.92 1.63 -2.86
C PHE A 29 -7.65 1.79 -1.51
N LYS A 30 -8.99 1.81 -1.51
CA LYS A 30 -9.80 1.81 -0.27
C LYS A 30 -9.59 0.55 0.57
N LYS A 31 -9.59 -0.64 -0.05
CA LYS A 31 -9.35 -1.92 0.64
C LYS A 31 -7.92 -2.00 1.16
N VAL A 32 -6.93 -1.64 0.34
CA VAL A 32 -5.52 -1.59 0.75
C VAL A 32 -5.32 -0.62 1.92
N LYS A 33 -5.96 0.57 1.86
CA LYS A 33 -5.95 1.53 2.97
C LYS A 33 -6.60 0.99 4.24
N LYS A 34 -7.71 0.25 4.13
CA LYS A 34 -8.32 -0.41 5.30
C LYS A 34 -7.42 -1.51 5.87
N ALA A 35 -6.84 -2.36 5.03
CA ALA A 35 -6.02 -3.48 5.45
C ALA A 35 -4.70 -3.04 6.10
N THR A 36 -4.08 -1.98 5.57
CA THR A 36 -2.74 -1.53 6.01
C THR A 36 -2.76 -0.24 6.85
N HIS A 37 -3.93 0.38 7.02
CA HIS A 37 -4.09 1.71 7.64
C HIS A 37 -3.28 2.85 6.98
N LEU A 38 -2.71 2.62 5.78
CA LEU A 38 -1.88 3.60 5.11
C LEU A 38 -2.67 4.89 4.79
N ALA A 39 -2.04 6.06 4.94
CA ALA A 39 -2.66 7.37 4.69
C ALA A 39 -3.92 7.65 5.54
N ALA A 40 -4.07 7.04 6.71
CA ALA A 40 -5.11 7.40 7.69
C ALA A 40 -4.71 8.60 8.57
N GLY A 41 -3.42 8.76 8.88
CA GLY A 41 -2.89 9.87 9.68
C GLY A 41 -2.40 11.02 8.79
N CYS A 42 -1.09 11.08 8.54
CA CYS A 42 -0.41 12.19 7.86
C CYS A 42 -0.77 12.42 6.37
N GLY A 43 -1.41 11.45 5.69
CA GLY A 43 -1.83 11.58 4.28
C GLY A 43 -0.71 11.68 3.21
N HIS A 44 0.53 11.96 3.60
CA HIS A 44 1.66 12.24 2.69
C HIS A 44 2.00 11.07 1.74
N CYS A 45 1.83 9.84 2.21
CA CYS A 45 2.08 8.63 1.43
C CYS A 45 0.98 8.32 0.41
N LYS A 46 -0.17 9.01 0.42
CA LYS A 46 -1.36 8.71 -0.38
C LYS A 46 -1.06 8.68 -1.88
N CYS A 47 -0.33 9.66 -2.40
CA CYS A 47 0.05 9.70 -3.82
C CYS A 47 0.95 8.53 -4.23
N LYS A 48 1.98 8.23 -3.44
CA LYS A 48 2.90 7.09 -3.69
C LYS A 48 2.17 5.76 -3.62
N ALA A 49 1.36 5.57 -2.58
CA ALA A 49 0.57 4.36 -2.37
C ALA A 49 -0.45 4.16 -3.51
N LYS A 50 -1.20 5.20 -3.89
CA LYS A 50 -2.19 5.11 -4.98
C LYS A 50 -1.54 4.74 -6.32
N LYS A 51 -0.38 5.33 -6.66
CA LYS A 51 0.40 4.94 -7.85
C LYS A 51 0.89 3.49 -7.77
N TYR A 52 1.42 3.07 -6.63
CA TYR A 52 1.93 1.70 -6.43
C TYR A 52 0.81 0.65 -6.51
N THR A 53 -0.29 0.87 -5.77
CA THR A 53 -1.47 0.02 -5.78
C THR A 53 -2.08 -0.07 -7.18
N LYS A 54 -2.25 1.05 -7.92
CA LYS A 54 -2.77 1.03 -9.29
C LYS A 54 -1.87 0.24 -10.25
N LYS A 55 -0.53 0.37 -10.11
CA LYS A 55 0.43 -0.38 -10.93
C LYS A 55 0.44 -1.88 -10.63
N ARG A 56 0.13 -2.28 -9.40
CA ARG A 56 0.00 -3.69 -8.99
C ARG A 56 -1.33 -4.29 -9.41
N LEU A 57 -2.45 -3.60 -9.17
CA LEU A 57 -3.79 -4.03 -9.56
C LEU A 57 -3.92 -4.18 -11.09
N GLY A 58 -3.41 -3.22 -11.87
CA GLY A 58 -3.43 -3.32 -13.34
C GLY A 58 -2.51 -4.37 -13.94
N LYS A 59 -1.67 -5.04 -13.12
CA LYS A 59 -0.85 -6.19 -13.53
C LYS A 59 -1.44 -7.53 -13.09
N VAL A 60 -2.58 -7.55 -12.39
CA VAL A 60 -3.35 -8.78 -12.17
C VAL A 60 -4.08 -9.07 -13.48
N LYS A 61 -3.40 -9.74 -14.41
CA LYS A 61 -4.01 -10.37 -15.58
C LYS A 61 -3.40 -11.75 -15.75
#